data_AF-A0A0R2WK96-F1
#
_entry.id   AF-A0A0R2WK96-F1
#
_cell.length_a   1.000
_cell.length_b   1.000
_cell.length_c   1.000
_cell.angle_alpha   90.00
_cell.angle_beta   90.00
_cell.angle_gamma   90.00
#
_symmetry.space_group_name_H-M   'P 1'
#
loop_
_entity.id
_entity.type
_entity.pdbx_description
1 polymer ?
#
loop_
_entity_poly.entity_id
_entity_poly.type
_entity_poly.pdbx_seq_one_letter_code
_entity_poly.pdbx_strand_id
1 'polypeptide(L)'
;LDAIYSDLYRRDHLPIDVVISPEREVAEAALQRLAAPATFDTESFMKGRVQLLGLALDDDCPVLNTPLRQLNELFSTLRAIVVGVRREGRLFAPEPEDQLFVGDQIYVFSHSEDMNRTLDIFGKTTHKQERIVIIGGGHVGLGVARALETRTEKLRVKVIEKNRAIAENAADHLQRTIVLNGDGLDMDILLEAGIDRADAILAVTDDDKTNLLVAVRAKAAGCQMAIALVNDPSLVSLMGPLNIDAYINPRATTVSSILRHIRHGRVRAIYSIGNTEAEVIEAQVLSTSPLAGQIIRDIPFPEGVLVGAVLKGDKVLKPHGDLRMEDGDVILLFALTKDVAEVERLLQVSVDFF
;
A
#
# COMPACT_ATOMS: atom_id res chain seq x y z
N LEU A 1 26.11 -5.88 35.98
CA LEU A 1 24.69 -5.54 36.24
C LEU A 1 24.20 -6.50 37.32
N ASP A 2 23.78 -5.98 38.46
CA ASP A 2 23.36 -6.79 39.62
C ASP A 2 22.21 -7.73 39.26
N ALA A 3 22.28 -8.98 39.72
CA ALA A 3 21.31 -10.04 39.44
C ALA A 3 19.86 -9.67 39.78
N ILE A 4 19.66 -8.69 40.66
CA ILE A 4 18.36 -8.16 41.11
C ILE A 4 17.57 -7.50 39.97
N TYR A 5 18.25 -6.95 38.96
CA TYR A 5 17.58 -6.30 37.81
C TYR A 5 17.48 -7.19 36.58
N SER A 6 17.95 -8.45 36.65
CA SER A 6 17.98 -9.36 35.49
C SER A 6 16.59 -9.82 35.04
N ASP A 7 15.62 -9.86 35.96
CA ASP A 7 14.23 -10.22 35.67
C ASP A 7 13.38 -9.05 35.14
N LEU A 8 13.79 -7.79 35.37
CA LEU A 8 13.01 -6.60 34.98
C LEU A 8 12.92 -6.41 33.46
N TYR A 9 13.90 -6.95 32.71
CA TYR A 9 13.99 -6.83 31.25
C TYR A 9 13.71 -8.15 30.51
N ARG A 10 13.18 -9.17 31.19
CA ARG A 10 12.69 -10.38 30.50
C ARG A 10 11.44 -10.03 29.68
N ARG A 11 11.27 -10.70 28.53
CA ARG A 11 10.10 -10.50 27.64
C ARG A 11 8.76 -10.58 28.39
N ASP A 12 8.69 -11.39 29.44
CA ASP A 12 7.48 -11.60 30.25
C ASP A 12 7.17 -10.44 31.23
N HIS A 13 8.09 -9.49 31.40
CA HIS A 13 8.00 -8.38 32.37
C HIS A 13 8.15 -6.98 31.75
N LEU A 14 8.22 -6.88 30.41
CA LEU A 14 8.17 -5.61 29.70
C LEU A 14 6.70 -5.23 29.48
N PRO A 15 6.18 -4.15 30.11
CA PRO A 15 4.80 -3.70 29.94
C PRO A 15 4.64 -3.00 28.58
N ILE A 16 4.79 -3.75 27.49
CA ILE A 16 4.63 -3.27 26.13
C ILE A 16 3.32 -3.85 25.59
N ASP A 17 2.29 -3.01 25.48
CA ASP A 17 0.99 -3.41 24.95
C ASP A 17 1.03 -3.66 23.43
N VAL A 18 1.87 -2.91 22.73
CA VAL A 18 1.98 -2.93 21.27
C VAL A 18 3.44 -2.82 20.84
N VAL A 19 3.87 -3.74 19.97
CA VAL A 19 5.18 -3.68 19.30
C VAL A 19 4.97 -3.32 17.84
N ILE A 20 5.61 -2.25 17.39
CA ILE A 20 5.65 -1.84 15.97
C ILE A 20 7.08 -2.09 15.47
N SER A 21 7.22 -2.85 14.38
CA SER A 21 8.51 -3.06 13.70
C SER A 21 8.46 -2.36 12.34
N PRO A 22 9.09 -1.19 12.20
CA PRO A 22 9.15 -0.45 10.95
C PRO A 22 9.62 -1.30 9.78
N GLU A 23 10.66 -2.12 9.99
CA GLU A 23 11.28 -2.93 8.95
C GLU A 23 10.30 -3.99 8.41
N ARG A 24 9.47 -4.57 9.27
CA ARG A 24 8.44 -5.54 8.87
C ARG A 24 7.31 -4.87 8.10
N GLU A 25 6.85 -3.72 8.56
CA GLU A 25 5.77 -2.97 7.90
C GLU A 25 6.24 -2.49 6.50
N VAL A 26 7.50 -2.07 6.36
CA VAL A 26 8.10 -1.71 5.06
C VAL A 26 8.28 -2.92 4.16
N ALA A 27 8.72 -4.07 4.70
CA ALA A 27 8.83 -5.30 3.92
C ALA A 27 7.45 -5.77 3.41
N GLU A 28 6.40 -5.65 4.22
CA GLU A 28 5.03 -5.95 3.80
C GLU A 28 4.58 -5.00 2.67
N ALA A 29 4.80 -3.70 2.82
CA ALA A 29 4.50 -2.72 1.76
C ALA A 29 5.25 -3.05 0.45
N ALA A 30 6.51 -3.48 0.54
CA ALA A 30 7.28 -3.92 -0.63
C ALA A 30 6.68 -5.16 -1.31
N LEU A 31 6.25 -6.15 -0.53
CA LEU A 31 5.59 -7.35 -1.03
C LEU A 31 4.26 -7.05 -1.70
N GLN A 32 3.51 -6.09 -1.19
CA GLN A 32 2.26 -5.63 -1.78
C GLN A 32 2.51 -4.93 -3.12
N ARG A 33 3.48 -4.00 -3.19
CA ARG A 33 3.88 -3.35 -4.45
C ARG A 33 4.35 -4.37 -5.50
N LEU A 34 5.17 -5.33 -5.09
CA LEU A 34 5.59 -6.43 -5.96
C LEU A 34 4.41 -7.32 -6.41
N ALA A 35 3.30 -7.37 -5.70
CA ALA A 35 2.13 -8.15 -6.12
C ALA A 35 1.21 -7.40 -7.11
N ALA A 36 1.37 -6.08 -7.26
CA ALA A 36 0.52 -5.21 -8.06
C ALA A 36 1.37 -4.36 -9.03
N PRO A 37 1.96 -4.96 -10.09
CA PRO A 37 2.92 -4.27 -10.96
C PRO A 37 2.33 -3.10 -11.75
N ALA A 38 1.04 -3.18 -12.03
CA ALA A 38 0.33 -2.16 -12.80
C ALA A 38 -0.05 -0.93 -11.97
N THR A 39 0.27 -0.91 -10.68
CA THR A 39 -0.12 0.16 -9.77
C THR A 39 1.11 0.91 -9.26
N PHE A 40 1.03 2.23 -9.25
CA PHE A 40 2.07 3.05 -8.60
C PHE A 40 1.87 3.10 -7.08
N ASP A 41 0.68 2.69 -6.61
CA ASP A 41 0.32 2.61 -5.20
C ASP A 41 -0.60 1.42 -4.93
N THR A 42 -0.50 0.82 -3.75
CA THR A 42 -1.40 -0.26 -3.33
C THR A 42 -1.39 -0.40 -1.82
N GLU A 43 -2.53 -0.76 -1.24
CA GLU A 43 -2.65 -1.13 0.18
C GLU A 43 -3.80 -2.11 0.40
N SER A 44 -3.66 -2.99 1.41
CA SER A 44 -4.56 -4.10 1.68
C SER A 44 -5.40 -3.86 2.95
N PHE A 45 -6.72 -4.02 2.83
CA PHE A 45 -7.68 -3.78 3.92
C PHE A 45 -8.58 -4.99 4.17
N MET A 46 -9.29 -4.97 5.30
CA MET A 46 -10.27 -5.98 5.70
C MET A 46 -9.71 -7.41 5.67
N LYS A 47 -8.44 -7.55 6.11
CA LYS A 47 -7.63 -8.77 6.06
C LYS A 47 -7.39 -9.29 4.63
N GLY A 48 -7.11 -8.40 3.69
CA GLY A 48 -6.83 -8.74 2.29
C GLY A 48 -8.06 -9.06 1.44
N ARG A 49 -9.25 -8.68 1.89
CA ARG A 49 -10.49 -8.82 1.11
C ARG A 49 -10.76 -7.60 0.20
N VAL A 50 -10.15 -6.47 0.51
CA VAL A 50 -10.23 -5.22 -0.29
C VAL A 50 -8.82 -4.70 -0.55
N GLN A 51 -8.56 -4.27 -1.77
CA GLN A 51 -7.34 -3.61 -2.19
C GLN A 51 -7.64 -2.16 -2.56
N LEU A 52 -6.83 -1.24 -2.10
CA LEU A 52 -6.70 0.10 -2.68
C LEU A 52 -5.67 0.00 -3.81
N LEU A 53 -6.00 0.49 -5.01
CA LEU A 53 -5.13 0.49 -6.18
C LEU A 53 -4.92 1.93 -6.66
N GLY A 54 -3.67 2.36 -6.79
CA GLY A 54 -3.29 3.62 -7.44
C GLY A 54 -2.91 3.40 -8.90
N LEU A 55 -3.72 3.91 -9.84
CA LEU A 55 -3.57 3.68 -11.27
C LEU A 55 -3.30 5.00 -12.00
N ALA A 56 -2.26 5.03 -12.83
CA ALA A 56 -2.06 6.13 -13.78
C ALA A 56 -2.83 5.82 -15.07
N LEU A 57 -3.61 6.77 -15.58
CA LEU A 57 -4.41 6.57 -16.79
C LEU A 57 -3.64 7.08 -18.00
N ASP A 58 -3.38 6.17 -18.94
CA ASP A 58 -2.69 6.46 -20.19
C ASP A 58 -3.72 6.52 -21.34
N ASP A 59 -3.28 6.93 -22.54
CA ASP A 59 -4.15 7.08 -23.72
C ASP A 59 -4.89 5.79 -24.15
N ASP A 60 -4.39 4.63 -23.73
CA ASP A 60 -4.96 3.31 -24.02
C ASP A 60 -6.09 2.90 -23.05
N CYS A 61 -6.37 3.70 -22.02
CA CYS A 61 -7.38 3.40 -21.03
C CYS A 61 -8.80 3.39 -21.67
N PRO A 62 -9.53 2.25 -21.65
CA PRO A 62 -10.80 2.13 -22.37
C PRO A 62 -11.94 3.00 -21.83
N VAL A 63 -11.82 3.47 -20.59
CA VAL A 63 -12.88 4.15 -19.83
C VAL A 63 -12.68 5.66 -19.72
N LEU A 64 -11.76 6.23 -20.50
CA LEU A 64 -11.55 7.67 -20.57
C LEU A 64 -12.81 8.40 -21.07
N ASN A 65 -12.94 9.67 -20.67
CA ASN A 65 -14.06 10.56 -21.03
C ASN A 65 -15.43 9.97 -20.67
N THR A 66 -15.47 9.03 -19.72
CA THR A 66 -16.71 8.39 -19.26
C THR A 66 -16.99 8.83 -17.82
N PRO A 67 -18.21 9.33 -17.52
CA PRO A 67 -18.58 9.67 -16.15
C PRO A 67 -18.55 8.45 -15.21
N LEU A 68 -18.14 8.63 -13.96
CA LEU A 68 -18.06 7.55 -12.98
C LEU A 68 -19.40 6.83 -12.75
N ARG A 69 -20.53 7.56 -12.82
CA ARG A 69 -21.88 6.96 -12.76
C ARG A 69 -22.10 5.98 -13.90
N GLN A 70 -21.71 6.33 -15.11
CA GLN A 70 -21.85 5.47 -16.28
C GLN A 70 -20.94 4.23 -16.16
N LEU A 71 -19.74 4.35 -15.58
CA LEU A 71 -18.89 3.18 -15.30
C LEU A 71 -19.56 2.21 -14.32
N ASN A 72 -20.23 2.71 -13.29
CA ASN A 72 -21.00 1.88 -12.37
C ASN A 72 -22.18 1.16 -13.05
N GLU A 73 -22.80 1.80 -14.05
CA GLU A 73 -23.88 1.19 -14.85
C GLU A 73 -23.34 0.11 -15.82
N LEU A 74 -22.26 0.42 -16.54
CA LEU A 74 -21.59 -0.50 -17.47
C LEU A 74 -21.02 -1.74 -16.77
N PHE A 75 -20.50 -1.57 -15.57
CA PHE A 75 -19.85 -2.61 -14.78
C PHE A 75 -20.58 -2.88 -13.47
N SER A 76 -21.91 -3.09 -13.54
CA SER A 76 -22.79 -3.25 -12.37
C SER A 76 -22.40 -4.38 -11.40
N THR A 77 -21.73 -5.43 -11.87
CA THR A 77 -21.25 -6.55 -11.04
C THR A 77 -19.87 -6.34 -10.44
N LEU A 78 -19.16 -5.27 -10.82
CA LEU A 78 -17.83 -4.96 -10.33
C LEU A 78 -17.90 -4.31 -8.94
N ARG A 79 -17.28 -4.95 -7.95
CA ARG A 79 -17.13 -4.40 -6.60
C ARG A 79 -15.88 -3.53 -6.55
N ALA A 80 -15.92 -2.45 -7.32
CA ALA A 80 -14.90 -1.41 -7.30
C ALA A 80 -15.52 -0.01 -7.24
N ILE A 81 -14.80 0.93 -6.63
CA ILE A 81 -15.18 2.34 -6.49
C ILE A 81 -13.93 3.19 -6.63
N VAL A 82 -13.98 4.16 -7.55
CA VAL A 82 -12.97 5.23 -7.62
C VAL A 82 -13.24 6.21 -6.49
N VAL A 83 -12.29 6.37 -5.59
CA VAL A 83 -12.42 7.19 -4.37
C VAL A 83 -11.54 8.43 -4.35
N GLY A 84 -10.55 8.50 -5.24
CA GLY A 84 -9.70 9.67 -5.36
C GLY A 84 -9.23 9.84 -6.80
N VAL A 85 -9.14 11.09 -7.24
CA VAL A 85 -8.55 11.46 -8.53
C VAL A 85 -7.53 12.56 -8.26
N ARG A 86 -6.29 12.34 -8.70
CA ARG A 86 -5.25 13.37 -8.74
C ARG A 86 -5.07 13.81 -10.19
N ARG A 87 -5.39 15.08 -10.43
CA ARG A 87 -5.28 15.76 -11.73
C ARG A 87 -4.41 17.00 -11.56
N GLU A 88 -3.40 17.15 -12.41
CA GLU A 88 -2.47 18.30 -12.37
C GLU A 88 -1.89 18.56 -10.97
N GLY A 89 -1.62 17.47 -10.23
CA GLY A 89 -1.06 17.53 -8.87
C GLY A 89 -2.07 17.81 -7.75
N ARG A 90 -3.36 17.98 -8.04
CA ARG A 90 -4.41 18.14 -7.02
C ARG A 90 -5.23 16.87 -6.83
N LEU A 91 -5.18 16.28 -5.63
CA LEU A 91 -6.05 15.18 -5.22
C LEU A 91 -7.43 15.69 -4.76
N PHE A 92 -8.50 15.04 -5.23
CA PHE A 92 -9.88 15.30 -4.77
C PHE A 92 -10.69 14.00 -4.71
N ALA A 93 -11.75 14.00 -3.90
CA ALA A 93 -12.77 12.94 -3.91
C ALA A 93 -13.72 13.20 -5.09
N PRO A 94 -13.91 12.23 -6.01
CA PRO A 94 -14.69 12.48 -7.21
C PRO A 94 -16.20 12.34 -6.97
N GLU A 95 -16.98 13.08 -7.76
CA GLU A 95 -18.43 12.99 -7.84
C GLU A 95 -18.89 12.03 -8.96
N PRO A 96 -20.15 11.54 -8.93
CA PRO A 96 -20.65 10.61 -9.95
C PRO A 96 -20.59 11.12 -11.39
N GLU A 97 -20.66 12.43 -11.61
CA GLU A 97 -20.61 13.04 -12.94
C GLU A 97 -19.18 13.38 -13.40
N ASP A 98 -18.18 13.25 -12.52
CA ASP A 98 -16.79 13.45 -12.90
C ASP A 98 -16.34 12.42 -13.93
N GLN A 99 -15.52 12.88 -14.86
CA GLN A 99 -14.92 12.08 -15.92
C GLN A 99 -13.43 11.88 -15.67
N LEU A 100 -12.92 10.76 -16.17
CA LEU A 100 -11.51 10.40 -16.14
C LEU A 100 -10.83 10.81 -17.45
N PHE A 101 -9.66 11.42 -17.35
CA PHE A 101 -8.87 11.87 -18.49
C PHE A 101 -7.46 11.26 -18.48
N VAL A 102 -6.80 11.35 -19.62
CA VAL A 102 -5.41 10.93 -19.78
C VAL A 102 -4.53 11.74 -18.82
N GLY A 103 -3.60 11.06 -18.17
CA GLY A 103 -2.69 11.65 -17.18
C GLY A 103 -3.29 11.76 -15.77
N ASP A 104 -4.57 11.44 -15.58
CA ASP A 104 -5.13 11.32 -14.24
C ASP A 104 -4.46 10.16 -13.48
N GLN A 105 -4.23 10.36 -12.19
CA GLN A 105 -3.88 9.30 -11.26
C GLN A 105 -5.08 9.02 -10.38
N ILE A 106 -5.65 7.83 -10.47
CA ILE A 106 -6.85 7.45 -9.72
C ILE A 106 -6.53 6.49 -8.59
N TYR A 107 -7.34 6.55 -7.54
CA TYR A 107 -7.34 5.63 -6.42
C TYR A 107 -8.65 4.86 -6.42
N VAL A 108 -8.57 3.52 -6.50
CA VAL A 108 -9.72 2.63 -6.65
C VAL A 108 -9.71 1.60 -5.53
N PHE A 109 -10.79 1.52 -4.76
CA PHE A 109 -11.03 0.34 -3.93
C PHE A 109 -11.60 -0.77 -4.80
N SER A 110 -11.04 -1.97 -4.70
CA SER A 110 -11.52 -3.16 -5.40
C SER A 110 -11.59 -4.33 -4.43
N HIS A 111 -12.64 -5.13 -4.53
CA HIS A 111 -12.63 -6.45 -3.91
C HIS A 111 -11.48 -7.29 -4.49
N SER A 112 -10.80 -8.09 -3.65
CA SER A 112 -9.60 -8.83 -4.09
C SER A 112 -9.88 -9.81 -5.24
N GLU A 113 -11.06 -10.43 -5.25
CA GLU A 113 -11.51 -11.30 -6.36
C GLU A 113 -11.76 -10.55 -7.67
N ASP A 114 -12.08 -9.26 -7.60
CA ASP A 114 -12.40 -8.42 -8.76
C ASP A 114 -11.16 -7.63 -9.24
N MET A 115 -10.02 -7.73 -8.55
CA MET A 115 -8.82 -6.93 -8.78
C MET A 115 -8.35 -6.98 -10.25
N ASN A 116 -8.17 -8.17 -10.82
CA ASN A 116 -7.70 -8.32 -12.20
C ASN A 116 -8.70 -7.70 -13.19
N ARG A 117 -10.01 -7.90 -12.95
CA ARG A 117 -11.05 -7.31 -13.78
C ARG A 117 -11.07 -5.79 -13.68
N THR A 118 -10.84 -5.24 -12.49
CA THR A 118 -10.68 -3.79 -12.29
C THR A 118 -9.50 -3.27 -13.10
N LEU A 119 -8.33 -3.93 -13.04
CA LEU A 119 -7.16 -3.55 -13.81
C LEU A 119 -7.44 -3.59 -15.33
N ASP A 120 -8.03 -4.68 -15.82
CA ASP A 120 -8.37 -4.85 -17.24
C ASP A 120 -9.31 -3.73 -17.74
N ILE A 121 -10.31 -3.33 -16.94
CA ILE A 121 -11.25 -2.24 -17.29
C ILE A 121 -10.51 -0.90 -17.45
N PHE A 122 -9.51 -0.65 -16.63
CA PHE A 122 -8.66 0.55 -16.73
C PHE A 122 -7.51 0.40 -17.74
N GLY A 123 -7.52 -0.66 -18.57
CA GLY A 123 -6.51 -0.89 -19.61
C GLY A 123 -5.19 -1.43 -19.09
N LYS A 124 -5.15 -1.91 -17.85
CA LYS A 124 -3.92 -2.37 -17.20
C LYS A 124 -3.76 -3.88 -17.33
N THR A 125 -2.68 -4.29 -17.99
CA THR A 125 -2.30 -5.70 -18.10
C THR A 125 -1.47 -6.14 -16.90
N THR A 126 -1.81 -7.29 -16.32
CA THR A 126 -1.02 -7.91 -15.27
C THR A 126 -0.07 -8.95 -15.84
N HIS A 127 1.21 -8.84 -15.50
CA HIS A 127 2.19 -9.89 -15.73
C HIS A 127 2.64 -10.44 -14.38
N LYS A 128 2.69 -11.76 -14.27
CA LYS A 128 3.27 -12.40 -13.08
C LYS A 128 4.76 -12.12 -13.05
N GLN A 129 5.25 -11.66 -11.91
CA GLN A 129 6.67 -11.51 -11.66
C GLN A 129 7.24 -12.87 -11.25
N GLU A 130 8.16 -13.40 -12.04
CA GLU A 130 8.88 -14.64 -11.74
C GLU A 130 10.31 -14.37 -11.28
N ARG A 131 10.90 -13.24 -11.66
CA ARG A 131 12.30 -12.89 -11.45
C ARG A 131 12.42 -11.55 -10.76
N ILE A 132 12.87 -11.59 -9.51
CA ILE A 132 12.96 -10.41 -8.66
C ILE A 132 14.41 -10.23 -8.21
N VAL A 133 14.96 -9.04 -8.41
CA VAL A 133 16.27 -8.64 -7.89
C VAL A 133 16.05 -7.67 -6.73
N ILE A 134 16.61 -7.95 -5.58
CA ILE A 134 16.54 -7.10 -4.39
C ILE A 134 17.93 -6.52 -4.15
N ILE A 135 18.02 -5.21 -3.98
CA ILE A 135 19.27 -4.49 -3.65
C ILE A 135 19.20 -4.05 -2.20
N GLY A 136 20.12 -4.55 -1.39
CA GLY A 136 20.13 -4.44 0.06
C GLY A 136 19.69 -5.75 0.72
N GLY A 137 20.60 -6.35 1.48
CA GLY A 137 20.38 -7.57 2.29
C GLY A 137 20.13 -7.30 3.77
N GLY A 138 19.85 -6.05 4.14
CA GLY A 138 19.48 -5.65 5.49
C GLY A 138 18.11 -6.20 5.92
N HIS A 139 17.56 -5.71 7.04
CA HIS A 139 16.33 -6.23 7.64
C HIS A 139 15.13 -6.26 6.67
N VAL A 140 14.93 -5.18 5.90
CA VAL A 140 13.83 -5.07 4.93
C VAL A 140 14.04 -6.06 3.79
N GLY A 141 15.18 -6.01 3.10
CA GLY A 141 15.46 -6.88 1.95
C GLY A 141 15.46 -8.36 2.31
N LEU A 142 16.02 -8.73 3.46
CA LEU A 142 15.94 -10.09 4.02
C LEU A 142 14.51 -10.50 4.34
N GLY A 143 13.71 -9.60 4.93
CA GLY A 143 12.30 -9.84 5.23
C GLY A 143 11.47 -10.12 3.98
N VAL A 144 11.67 -9.32 2.93
CA VAL A 144 11.02 -9.50 1.62
C VAL A 144 11.47 -10.83 0.99
N ALA A 145 12.78 -11.08 0.90
CA ALA A 145 13.31 -12.30 0.31
C ALA A 145 12.75 -13.55 1.01
N ARG A 146 12.74 -13.58 2.35
CA ARG A 146 12.14 -14.67 3.13
C ARG A 146 10.67 -14.88 2.84
N ALA A 147 9.88 -13.81 2.81
CA ALA A 147 8.45 -13.93 2.51
C ALA A 147 8.21 -14.48 1.11
N LEU A 148 9.00 -14.06 0.12
CA LEU A 148 8.93 -14.58 -1.25
C LEU A 148 9.31 -16.08 -1.33
N GLU A 149 10.27 -16.56 -0.53
CA GLU A 149 10.63 -17.99 -0.49
C GLU A 149 9.48 -18.90 -0.02
N THR A 150 8.61 -18.38 0.85
CA THR A 150 7.47 -19.11 1.41
C THR A 150 6.29 -19.20 0.45
N ARG A 151 6.27 -18.40 -0.63
CA ARG A 151 5.19 -18.45 -1.62
C ARG A 151 5.23 -19.78 -2.37
N THR A 152 4.04 -20.29 -2.71
CA THR A 152 3.88 -21.57 -3.44
C THR A 152 4.40 -21.47 -4.88
N GLU A 153 4.41 -20.27 -5.45
CA GLU A 153 4.93 -19.98 -6.78
C GLU A 153 6.47 -20.06 -6.81
N LYS A 154 7.03 -20.57 -7.90
CA LYS A 154 8.50 -20.69 -8.05
C LYS A 154 9.10 -19.35 -8.47
N LEU A 155 9.23 -18.43 -7.52
CA LEU A 155 9.92 -17.16 -7.72
C LEU A 155 11.45 -17.36 -7.69
N ARG A 156 12.14 -16.71 -8.63
CA ARG A 156 13.60 -16.62 -8.68
C ARG A 156 14.01 -15.29 -8.08
N VAL A 157 14.37 -15.32 -6.81
CA VAL A 157 14.82 -14.14 -6.07
C VAL A 157 16.35 -14.15 -6.02
N LYS A 158 16.94 -12.98 -6.26
CA LYS A 158 18.35 -12.72 -5.95
C LYS A 158 18.48 -11.47 -5.12
N VAL A 159 19.42 -11.48 -4.17
CA VAL A 159 19.74 -10.32 -3.33
C VAL A 159 21.17 -9.88 -3.65
N ILE A 160 21.40 -8.58 -3.84
CA ILE A 160 22.73 -8.00 -3.92
C ILE A 160 22.97 -7.19 -2.64
N GLU A 161 24.06 -7.49 -1.94
CA GLU A 161 24.45 -6.79 -0.71
C GLU A 161 25.94 -6.45 -0.72
N LYS A 162 26.27 -5.18 -0.50
CA LYS A 162 27.63 -4.66 -0.57
C LYS A 162 28.47 -5.07 0.64
N ASN A 163 27.91 -5.03 1.84
CA ASN A 163 28.59 -5.40 3.06
C ASN A 163 28.66 -6.92 3.18
N ARG A 164 29.89 -7.45 3.23
CA ARG A 164 30.14 -8.89 3.30
C ARG A 164 29.44 -9.57 4.47
N ALA A 165 29.48 -8.99 5.67
CA ALA A 165 28.89 -9.59 6.87
C ALA A 165 27.35 -9.63 6.78
N ILE A 166 26.73 -8.60 6.21
CA ILE A 166 25.28 -8.57 5.98
C ILE A 166 24.88 -9.59 4.92
N ALA A 167 25.67 -9.70 3.84
CA ALA A 167 25.45 -10.69 2.78
C ALA A 167 25.53 -12.13 3.30
N GLU A 168 26.55 -12.44 4.11
CA GLU A 168 26.71 -13.75 4.76
C GLU A 168 25.53 -14.05 5.68
N ASN A 169 25.14 -13.08 6.53
CA ASN A 169 23.96 -13.22 7.37
C ASN A 169 22.68 -13.46 6.55
N ALA A 170 22.48 -12.74 5.44
CA ALA A 170 21.32 -12.97 4.58
C ALA A 170 21.35 -14.38 3.96
N ALA A 171 22.52 -14.83 3.49
CA ALA A 171 22.71 -16.15 2.90
C ALA A 171 22.44 -17.29 3.90
N ASP A 172 22.86 -17.15 5.15
CA ASP A 172 22.61 -18.13 6.21
C ASP A 172 21.11 -18.28 6.53
N HIS A 173 20.34 -17.21 6.31
CA HIS A 173 18.92 -17.13 6.65
C HIS A 173 17.97 -17.41 5.48
N LEU A 174 18.49 -17.58 4.26
CA LEU A 174 17.74 -17.79 3.02
C LEU A 174 18.09 -19.16 2.42
N GLN A 175 17.09 -19.94 2.02
CA GLN A 175 17.31 -21.31 1.54
C GLN A 175 17.28 -21.46 0.02
N ARG A 176 16.58 -20.56 -0.67
CA ARG A 176 16.27 -20.65 -2.11
C ARG A 176 16.71 -19.41 -2.88
N THR A 177 17.04 -18.34 -2.17
CA THR A 177 17.48 -17.05 -2.71
C THR A 177 18.99 -17.03 -2.88
N ILE A 178 19.47 -16.57 -4.02
CA ILE A 178 20.91 -16.37 -4.25
C ILE A 178 21.32 -15.01 -3.71
N VAL A 179 22.33 -14.97 -2.85
CA VAL A 179 22.90 -13.73 -2.32
C VAL A 179 24.24 -13.47 -3.01
N LEU A 180 24.33 -12.34 -3.70
CA LEU A 180 25.54 -11.84 -4.34
C LEU A 180 26.16 -10.76 -3.46
N ASN A 181 27.44 -10.91 -3.14
CA ASN A 181 28.17 -9.85 -2.44
C ASN A 181 28.80 -8.90 -3.46
N GLY A 182 28.30 -7.67 -3.54
CA GLY A 182 28.73 -6.69 -4.52
C GLY A 182 28.02 -5.36 -4.36
N ASP A 183 28.52 -4.32 -5.03
CA ASP A 183 27.85 -3.02 -5.05
C ASP A 183 26.66 -3.08 -6.00
N GLY A 184 25.46 -2.72 -5.54
CA GLY A 184 24.27 -2.66 -6.39
C GLY A 184 24.35 -1.62 -7.51
N LEU A 185 25.30 -0.68 -7.42
CA LEU A 185 25.61 0.24 -8.51
C LEU A 185 26.50 -0.39 -9.58
N ASP A 186 27.18 -1.49 -9.32
CA ASP A 186 28.03 -2.13 -10.33
C ASP A 186 27.18 -2.85 -11.39
N MET A 187 27.33 -2.44 -12.66
CA MET A 187 26.57 -3.03 -13.76
C MET A 187 26.94 -4.49 -14.01
N ASP A 188 28.19 -4.89 -13.75
CA ASP A 188 28.61 -6.28 -13.93
C ASP A 188 27.90 -7.18 -12.89
N ILE A 189 27.77 -6.70 -11.65
CA ILE A 189 27.01 -7.38 -10.58
C ILE A 189 25.51 -7.42 -10.90
N LEU A 190 24.93 -6.33 -11.41
CA LEU A 190 23.52 -6.31 -11.83
C LEU A 190 23.25 -7.29 -12.98
N LEU A 191 24.16 -7.40 -13.95
CA LEU A 191 24.05 -8.37 -15.05
C LEU A 191 24.23 -9.82 -14.56
N GLU A 192 25.13 -10.07 -13.60
CA GLU A 192 25.25 -11.37 -12.94
C GLU A 192 23.97 -11.74 -12.18
N ALA A 193 23.32 -10.76 -11.55
CA ALA A 193 21.99 -10.92 -10.98
C ALA A 193 20.92 -11.19 -12.05
N GLY A 194 21.15 -10.80 -13.31
CA GLY A 194 20.24 -11.00 -14.42
C GLY A 194 19.17 -9.91 -14.49
N ILE A 195 19.56 -8.65 -14.23
CA ILE A 195 18.65 -7.50 -14.23
C ILE A 195 17.98 -7.26 -15.59
N ASP A 196 18.67 -7.62 -16.68
CA ASP A 196 18.25 -7.50 -18.08
C ASP A 196 16.99 -8.31 -18.42
N ARG A 197 16.69 -9.29 -17.57
CA ARG A 197 15.61 -10.26 -17.72
C ARG A 197 14.78 -10.39 -16.44
N ALA A 198 14.92 -9.43 -15.53
CA ALA A 198 14.18 -9.36 -14.28
C ALA A 198 12.85 -8.65 -14.51
N ASP A 199 11.78 -9.20 -13.93
CA ASP A 199 10.45 -8.60 -14.02
C ASP A 199 10.35 -7.41 -13.05
N ALA A 200 11.04 -7.50 -11.91
CA ALA A 200 11.10 -6.42 -10.95
C ALA A 200 12.47 -6.27 -10.27
N ILE A 201 12.84 -5.03 -9.96
CA ILE A 201 13.88 -4.69 -9.01
C ILE A 201 13.29 -3.97 -7.79
N LEU A 202 13.77 -4.32 -6.60
CA LEU A 202 13.44 -3.67 -5.35
C LEU A 202 14.72 -3.13 -4.71
N ALA A 203 14.89 -1.81 -4.67
CA ALA A 203 16.03 -1.16 -4.04
C ALA A 203 15.66 -0.66 -2.63
N VAL A 204 16.18 -1.34 -1.61
CA VAL A 204 15.81 -1.17 -0.19
C VAL A 204 17.05 -0.96 0.69
N THR A 205 18.02 -0.20 0.19
CA THR A 205 19.19 0.21 0.96
C THR A 205 18.86 1.44 1.82
N ASP A 206 19.75 1.76 2.76
CA ASP A 206 19.60 2.93 3.65
C ASP A 206 19.87 4.28 2.95
N ASP A 207 20.33 4.28 1.69
CA ASP A 207 20.64 5.50 0.92
C ASP A 207 19.67 5.68 -0.24
N ASP A 208 18.83 6.72 -0.16
CA ASP A 208 17.84 7.06 -1.19
C ASP A 208 18.51 7.27 -2.56
N LYS A 209 19.71 7.87 -2.60
CA LYS A 209 20.42 8.14 -3.88
C LYS A 209 20.83 6.85 -4.57
N THR A 210 21.33 5.89 -3.80
CA THR A 210 21.63 4.54 -4.28
C THR A 210 20.36 3.88 -4.80
N ASN A 211 19.26 3.93 -4.05
CA ASN A 211 18.00 3.30 -4.46
C ASN A 211 17.48 3.86 -5.79
N LEU A 212 17.52 5.17 -5.99
CA LEU A 212 17.11 5.81 -7.24
C LEU A 212 18.05 5.49 -8.40
N LEU A 213 19.36 5.59 -8.20
CA LEU A 213 20.32 5.36 -9.27
C LEU A 213 20.33 3.91 -9.73
N VAL A 214 20.18 2.97 -8.80
CA VAL A 214 20.00 1.54 -9.07
C VAL A 214 18.73 1.29 -9.88
N ALA A 215 17.60 1.87 -9.47
CA ALA A 215 16.33 1.75 -10.20
C ALA A 215 16.47 2.25 -11.65
N VAL A 216 17.07 3.43 -11.85
CA VAL A 216 17.34 3.99 -13.19
C VAL A 216 18.24 3.08 -14.03
N ARG A 217 19.33 2.55 -13.44
CA ARG A 217 20.23 1.62 -14.13
C ARG A 217 19.52 0.32 -14.53
N ALA A 218 18.68 -0.21 -13.66
CA ALA A 218 17.89 -1.40 -13.94
C ALA A 218 16.89 -1.18 -15.08
N LYS A 219 16.16 -0.06 -15.08
CA LYS A 219 15.24 0.30 -16.18
C LYS A 219 16.00 0.45 -17.50
N ALA A 220 17.17 1.11 -17.48
CA ALA A 220 18.02 1.24 -18.67
C ALA A 220 18.56 -0.11 -19.18
N ALA A 221 18.75 -1.09 -18.29
CA ALA A 221 19.17 -2.45 -18.63
C ALA A 221 18.04 -3.36 -19.14
N GLY A 222 16.78 -2.91 -19.08
CA GLY A 222 15.61 -3.66 -19.57
C GLY A 222 14.70 -4.26 -18.49
N CYS A 223 14.93 -3.96 -17.21
CA CYS A 223 14.02 -4.37 -16.14
C CYS A 223 12.65 -3.70 -16.31
N GLN A 224 11.57 -4.48 -16.17
CA GLN A 224 10.22 -3.99 -16.44
C GLN A 224 9.72 -3.06 -15.34
N MET A 225 9.90 -3.44 -14.08
CA MET A 225 9.41 -2.71 -12.92
C MET A 225 10.55 -2.36 -11.95
N ALA A 226 10.61 -1.13 -11.48
CA ALA A 226 11.53 -0.69 -10.45
C ALA A 226 10.79 -0.06 -9.27
N ILE A 227 11.05 -0.60 -8.08
CA ILE A 227 10.53 -0.12 -6.80
C ILE A 227 11.70 0.37 -5.97
N ALA A 228 11.61 1.60 -5.46
CA ALA A 228 12.64 2.19 -4.61
C ALA A 228 12.10 2.55 -3.22
N LEU A 229 12.88 2.28 -2.19
CA LEU A 229 12.67 2.85 -0.87
C LEU A 229 13.19 4.29 -0.86
N VAL A 230 12.33 5.23 -0.46
CA VAL A 230 12.60 6.67 -0.49
C VAL A 230 12.15 7.30 0.82
N ASN A 231 13.12 7.80 1.59
CA ASN A 231 12.86 8.46 2.88
C ASN A 231 12.62 9.97 2.72
N ASP A 232 13.31 10.62 1.78
CA ASP A 232 13.17 12.04 1.48
C ASP A 232 12.00 12.31 0.51
N PRO A 233 10.90 12.95 0.98
CA PRO A 233 9.74 13.24 0.14
C PRO A 233 10.04 14.15 -1.04
N SER A 234 11.10 14.98 -0.98
CA SER A 234 11.46 15.88 -2.09
C SER A 234 11.86 15.12 -3.35
N LEU A 235 12.36 13.89 -3.19
CA LEU A 235 12.77 13.02 -4.29
C LEU A 235 11.58 12.39 -5.02
N VAL A 236 10.38 12.33 -4.44
CA VAL A 236 9.20 11.71 -5.06
C VAL A 236 8.86 12.35 -6.41
N SER A 237 9.08 13.66 -6.55
CA SER A 237 8.89 14.39 -7.81
C SER A 237 9.76 13.87 -8.97
N LEU A 238 10.85 13.16 -8.66
CA LEU A 238 11.76 12.58 -9.64
C LEU A 238 11.34 11.19 -10.13
N MET A 239 10.38 10.51 -9.48
CA MET A 239 10.02 9.13 -9.85
C MET A 239 9.57 9.03 -11.32
N GLY A 240 8.63 9.89 -11.72
CA GLY A 240 8.12 9.95 -13.10
C GLY A 240 9.22 10.24 -14.13
N PRO A 241 9.97 11.36 -13.99
CA PRO A 241 11.08 11.68 -14.90
C PRO A 241 12.18 10.60 -14.98
N LEU A 242 12.40 9.85 -13.90
CA LEU A 242 13.38 8.76 -13.84
C LEU A 242 12.82 7.40 -14.25
N ASN A 243 11.55 7.33 -14.65
CA ASN A 243 10.86 6.10 -15.03
C ASN A 243 10.88 5.02 -13.92
N ILE A 244 10.68 5.44 -12.67
CA ILE A 244 10.57 4.56 -11.50
C ILE A 244 9.09 4.32 -11.23
N ASP A 245 8.68 3.05 -11.24
CA ASP A 245 7.27 2.65 -11.27
C ASP A 245 6.57 2.84 -9.92
N ALA A 246 7.29 2.66 -8.80
CA ALA A 246 6.74 2.76 -7.47
C ALA A 246 7.80 3.12 -6.42
N TYR A 247 7.36 3.67 -5.30
CA TYR A 247 8.22 3.95 -4.15
C TYR A 247 7.56 3.61 -2.82
N ILE A 248 8.38 3.32 -1.82
CA ILE A 248 7.93 3.05 -0.45
C ILE A 248 8.57 4.09 0.46
N ASN A 249 7.76 4.74 1.29
CA ASN A 249 8.23 5.68 2.29
C ASN A 249 8.15 5.04 3.69
N PRO A 250 9.28 4.60 4.27
CA PRO A 250 9.29 3.97 5.58
C PRO A 250 8.69 4.81 6.70
N ARG A 251 8.87 6.13 6.63
CA ARG A 251 8.35 7.06 7.64
C ARG A 251 6.83 7.09 7.59
N ALA A 252 6.26 7.21 6.39
CA ALA A 252 4.81 7.20 6.20
C ALA A 252 4.20 5.88 6.68
N THR A 253 4.77 4.74 6.26
CA THR A 253 4.32 3.41 6.70
C THR A 253 4.35 3.28 8.23
N THR A 254 5.46 3.68 8.87
CA THR A 254 5.59 3.61 10.33
C THR A 254 4.59 4.51 11.05
N VAL A 255 4.38 5.74 10.54
CA VAL A 255 3.39 6.67 11.08
C VAL A 255 1.99 6.08 11.01
N SER A 256 1.61 5.48 9.88
CA SER A 256 0.33 4.78 9.73
C SER A 256 0.16 3.64 10.75
N SER A 257 1.21 2.84 10.98
CA SER A 257 1.20 1.76 11.97
C SER A 257 1.10 2.26 13.43
N ILE A 258 1.54 3.49 13.71
CA ILE A 258 1.40 4.16 15.01
C ILE A 258 -0.01 4.75 15.16
N LEU A 259 -0.49 5.48 14.14
CA LEU A 259 -1.76 6.20 14.20
C LEU A 259 -2.94 5.26 14.46
N ARG A 260 -2.92 4.02 13.94
CA ARG A 260 -3.99 3.03 14.22
C ARG A 260 -4.19 2.74 15.71
N HIS A 261 -3.16 2.92 16.54
CA HIS A 261 -3.20 2.67 17.99
C HIS A 261 -3.49 3.93 18.81
N ILE A 262 -3.28 5.12 18.22
CA ILE A 262 -3.53 6.41 18.89
C ILE A 262 -4.93 6.93 18.59
N ARG A 263 -5.48 6.65 17.39
CA ARG A 263 -6.77 7.22 16.97
C ARG A 263 -7.97 6.64 17.71
N HIS A 264 -8.93 7.52 17.97
CA HIS A 264 -10.22 7.17 18.56
C HIS A 264 -11.13 6.47 17.54
N GLY A 265 -12.13 5.72 18.03
CA GLY A 265 -13.16 5.10 17.17
C GLY A 265 -12.83 3.70 16.62
N ARG A 266 -12.07 2.89 17.38
CA ARG A 266 -11.64 1.52 17.00
C ARG A 266 -11.13 1.43 15.55
N VAL A 267 -10.16 2.29 15.25
CA VAL A 267 -9.44 2.24 13.98
C VAL A 267 -8.60 0.96 13.93
N ARG A 268 -8.72 0.21 12.83
CA ARG A 268 -8.03 -1.06 12.61
C ARG A 268 -6.81 -0.89 11.71
N ALA A 269 -6.93 -0.03 10.70
CA ALA A 269 -5.87 0.28 9.76
C ALA A 269 -6.02 1.71 9.25
N ILE A 270 -4.89 2.33 8.95
CA ILE A 270 -4.80 3.66 8.34
C ILE A 270 -3.75 3.56 7.24
N TYR A 271 -3.99 4.24 6.13
CA TYR A 271 -3.01 4.41 5.07
C TYR A 271 -3.00 5.86 4.61
N SER A 272 -1.80 6.44 4.52
CA SER A 272 -1.65 7.82 4.06
C SER A 272 -1.38 7.84 2.56
N ILE A 273 -2.22 8.55 1.82
CA ILE A 273 -2.10 8.71 0.38
C ILE A 273 -1.28 9.96 0.06
N GLY A 274 -0.30 9.81 -0.84
CA GLY A 274 0.61 10.89 -1.23
C GLY A 274 1.42 11.40 -0.04
N ASN A 275 1.67 12.70 0.00
CA ASN A 275 2.32 13.35 1.14
C ASN A 275 1.28 13.84 2.15
N THR A 276 0.46 12.92 2.69
CA THR A 276 -0.69 13.23 3.56
C THR A 276 -1.71 14.16 2.90
N GLU A 277 -2.03 13.93 1.63
CA GLU A 277 -3.11 14.64 0.93
C GLU A 277 -4.49 14.05 1.27
N ALA A 278 -4.52 12.74 1.54
CA ALA A 278 -5.69 12.00 1.99
C ALA A 278 -5.27 10.82 2.88
N GLU A 279 -6.24 10.23 3.56
CA GLU A 279 -6.11 9.02 4.34
C GLU A 279 -7.18 8.01 3.98
N VAL A 280 -6.83 6.74 4.03
CA VAL A 280 -7.77 5.63 4.04
C VAL A 280 -7.85 5.08 5.45
N ILE A 281 -9.07 4.98 5.99
CA ILE A 281 -9.33 4.60 7.36
C ILE A 281 -10.25 3.37 7.36
N GLU A 282 -9.77 2.26 7.93
CA GLU A 282 -10.58 1.10 8.27
C GLU A 282 -10.96 1.18 9.75
N ALA A 283 -12.25 1.28 10.06
CA ALA A 283 -12.72 1.41 11.44
C ALA A 283 -13.92 0.51 11.73
N GLN A 284 -14.00 0.02 12.96
CA GLN A 284 -15.16 -0.72 13.44
C GLN A 284 -16.24 0.25 13.93
N VAL A 285 -17.45 0.11 13.41
CA VAL A 285 -18.63 0.84 13.89
C VAL A 285 -18.98 0.34 15.29
N LEU A 286 -19.06 1.26 16.23
CA LEU A 286 -19.47 1.01 17.61
C LEU A 286 -20.95 1.35 17.77
N SER A 287 -21.68 0.58 18.59
CA SER A 287 -23.09 0.85 18.93
C SER A 287 -23.36 2.27 19.45
N THR A 288 -22.36 2.91 20.02
CA THR A 288 -22.41 4.28 20.57
C THR A 288 -21.86 5.36 19.61
N SER A 289 -21.44 4.96 18.41
CA SER A 289 -21.03 5.90 17.36
C SER A 289 -22.28 6.50 16.69
N PRO A 290 -22.21 7.79 16.26
CA PRO A 290 -23.22 8.40 15.40
C PRO A 290 -23.54 7.62 14.11
N LEU A 291 -22.67 6.71 13.69
CA LEU A 291 -22.86 5.87 12.50
C LEU A 291 -23.81 4.69 12.74
N ALA A 292 -23.89 4.18 13.97
CA ALA A 292 -24.67 2.97 14.25
C ALA A 292 -26.18 3.21 14.05
N GLY A 293 -26.81 2.32 13.29
CA GLY A 293 -28.24 2.37 12.95
C GLY A 293 -28.60 3.33 11.82
N GLN A 294 -27.67 4.18 11.36
CA GLN A 294 -27.89 5.10 10.26
C GLN A 294 -27.74 4.40 8.91
N ILE A 295 -28.42 4.95 7.89
CA ILE A 295 -28.22 4.56 6.50
C ILE A 295 -27.12 5.43 5.91
N ILE A 296 -26.22 4.87 5.08
CA ILE A 296 -25.04 5.59 4.52
C ILE A 296 -25.38 6.99 3.97
N ARG A 297 -26.50 7.14 3.26
CA ARG A 297 -26.90 8.42 2.64
C ARG A 297 -27.32 9.48 3.65
N ASP A 298 -27.77 9.08 4.84
CA ASP A 298 -28.23 9.98 5.90
C ASP A 298 -27.09 10.39 6.82
N ILE A 299 -25.91 9.76 6.70
CA ILE A 299 -24.72 10.10 7.45
C ILE A 299 -24.12 11.38 6.85
N PRO A 300 -23.87 12.44 7.64
CA PRO A 300 -23.36 13.71 7.14
C PRO A 300 -21.85 13.66 6.87
N PHE A 301 -21.45 12.82 5.91
CA PHE A 301 -20.06 12.78 5.46
C PHE A 301 -19.68 14.11 4.78
N PRO A 302 -18.50 14.68 5.07
CA PRO A 302 -17.95 15.80 4.32
C PRO A 302 -17.78 15.45 2.83
N GLU A 303 -17.77 16.46 1.96
CA GLU A 303 -17.59 16.28 0.51
C GLU A 303 -16.31 15.53 0.14
N GLY A 304 -15.24 15.69 0.93
CA GLY A 304 -13.97 14.98 0.70
C GLY A 304 -13.92 13.55 1.26
N VAL A 305 -15.04 12.99 1.68
CA VAL A 305 -15.11 11.64 2.28
C VAL A 305 -15.98 10.71 1.44
N LEU A 306 -15.44 9.55 1.11
CA LEU A 306 -16.14 8.50 0.37
C LEU A 306 -16.06 7.16 1.10
N VAL A 307 -17.19 6.46 1.17
CA VAL A 307 -17.23 5.08 1.64
C VAL A 307 -16.77 4.18 0.50
N GLY A 308 -15.72 3.40 0.74
CA GLY A 308 -15.14 2.48 -0.24
C GLY A 308 -15.71 1.07 -0.16
N ALA A 309 -15.89 0.57 1.07
CA ALA A 309 -16.38 -0.78 1.33
C ALA A 309 -16.98 -0.86 2.74
N VAL A 310 -17.91 -1.80 2.92
CA VAL A 310 -18.43 -2.17 4.25
C VAL A 310 -18.33 -3.68 4.42
N LEU A 311 -17.69 -4.13 5.48
CA LEU A 311 -17.67 -5.53 5.89
C LEU A 311 -18.76 -5.76 6.94
N LYS A 312 -19.80 -6.48 6.53
CA LYS A 312 -20.87 -6.97 7.42
C LYS A 312 -20.64 -8.45 7.70
N GLY A 313 -20.32 -8.78 8.95
CA GLY A 313 -19.87 -10.12 9.33
C GLY A 313 -18.63 -10.53 8.52
N ASP A 314 -18.79 -11.48 7.59
CA ASP A 314 -17.72 -11.96 6.71
C ASP A 314 -17.83 -11.52 5.24
N LYS A 315 -18.87 -10.75 4.91
CA LYS A 315 -19.12 -10.33 3.53
C LYS A 315 -18.75 -8.87 3.33
N VAL A 316 -17.85 -8.63 2.37
CA VAL A 316 -17.56 -7.28 1.88
C VAL A 316 -18.65 -6.86 0.91
N LEU A 317 -19.23 -5.69 1.15
CA LEU A 317 -20.30 -5.09 0.37
C LEU A 317 -19.80 -3.80 -0.27
N LYS A 318 -20.16 -3.61 -1.54
CA LYS A 318 -20.07 -2.31 -2.21
C LYS A 318 -21.07 -1.36 -1.52
N PRO A 319 -20.64 -0.18 -1.07
CA PRO A 319 -21.53 0.75 -0.41
C PRO A 319 -22.58 1.27 -1.39
N HIS A 320 -23.82 1.31 -0.91
CA HIS A 320 -24.96 1.92 -1.59
C HIS A 320 -25.70 2.79 -0.58
N GLY A 321 -26.41 3.80 -1.07
CA GLY A 321 -27.08 4.79 -0.22
C GLY A 321 -28.18 4.24 0.70
N ASP A 322 -28.60 2.98 0.55
CA ASP A 322 -29.61 2.32 1.40
C ASP A 322 -29.01 1.31 2.39
N LEU A 323 -27.68 1.14 2.36
CA LEU A 323 -26.99 0.25 3.28
C LEU A 323 -27.02 0.84 4.70
N ARG A 324 -27.58 0.08 5.64
CA ARG A 324 -27.62 0.44 7.05
C ARG A 324 -26.36 -0.02 7.76
N MET A 325 -25.72 0.88 8.50
CA MET A 325 -24.58 0.59 9.35
C MET A 325 -25.07 0.01 10.69
N GLU A 326 -24.47 -1.09 11.14
CA GLU A 326 -24.81 -1.78 12.38
C GLU A 326 -23.58 -1.87 13.29
N ASP A 327 -23.82 -2.11 14.59
CA ASP A 327 -22.73 -2.34 15.55
C ASP A 327 -21.88 -3.53 15.12
N GLY A 328 -20.56 -3.35 15.19
CA GLY A 328 -19.57 -4.36 14.84
C GLY A 328 -19.20 -4.41 13.37
N ASP A 329 -19.95 -3.75 12.47
CA ASP A 329 -19.57 -3.59 11.07
C ASP A 329 -18.21 -2.91 10.95
N VAL A 330 -17.49 -3.15 9.86
CA VAL A 330 -16.25 -2.44 9.56
C VAL A 330 -16.44 -1.62 8.31
N ILE A 331 -16.18 -0.32 8.41
CA ILE A 331 -16.28 0.63 7.30
C ILE A 331 -14.88 0.99 6.81
N LEU A 332 -14.71 1.07 5.50
CA LEU A 332 -13.50 1.58 4.84
C LEU A 332 -13.82 2.92 4.21
N LEU A 333 -13.12 3.96 4.65
CA LEU A 333 -13.33 5.34 4.24
C LEU A 333 -12.09 5.86 3.52
N PHE A 334 -12.28 6.59 2.43
CA PHE A 334 -11.30 7.54 1.91
C PHE A 334 -11.67 8.93 2.42
N ALA A 335 -10.71 9.70 2.91
CA ALA A 335 -10.92 11.05 3.40
C ALA A 335 -9.78 11.97 3.01
N LEU A 336 -10.09 13.13 2.40
CA LEU A 336 -9.10 14.19 2.24
C LEU A 336 -8.62 14.69 3.61
N THR A 337 -7.35 15.08 3.72
CA THR A 337 -6.73 15.45 5.01
C THR A 337 -7.50 16.52 5.79
N LYS A 338 -8.12 17.47 5.09
CA LYS A 338 -8.94 18.52 5.70
C LYS A 338 -10.20 17.98 6.42
N ASP A 339 -10.69 16.82 6.01
CA ASP A 339 -11.96 16.22 6.47
C ASP A 339 -11.73 15.08 7.49
N VAL A 340 -10.48 14.69 7.72
CA VAL A 340 -10.11 13.57 8.61
C VAL A 340 -10.61 13.78 10.05
N ALA A 341 -10.52 15.00 10.58
CA ALA A 341 -11.00 15.30 11.93
C ALA A 341 -12.51 15.06 12.10
N GLU A 342 -13.28 15.32 11.04
CA GLU A 342 -14.73 15.09 11.04
C GLU A 342 -15.06 13.60 10.93
N VAL A 343 -14.27 12.83 10.16
CA VAL A 343 -14.37 11.37 10.14
C VAL A 343 -14.10 10.79 11.53
N GLU A 344 -13.08 11.27 12.23
CA GLU A 344 -12.82 10.84 13.61
C GLU A 344 -13.99 11.14 14.54
N ARG A 345 -14.60 12.33 14.42
CA ARG A 345 -15.78 12.71 15.20
C ARG A 345 -16.96 11.77 14.95
N LEU A 346 -17.17 11.34 13.71
CA LEU A 346 -18.21 10.37 13.35
C LEU A 346 -17.89 8.96 13.87
N LEU A 347 -16.62 8.58 13.96
CA LEU A 347 -16.18 7.28 14.48
C LEU A 347 -16.12 7.24 16.03
N GLN A 348 -16.02 8.41 16.67
CA GLN A 348 -15.96 8.52 18.13
C GLN A 348 -17.27 8.09 18.79
N VAL A 349 -17.13 7.62 20.02
CA VAL A 349 -18.22 7.27 20.94
C VAL A 349 -18.78 8.56 21.53
N SER A 350 -20.10 8.74 21.56
CA SER A 350 -20.70 9.85 22.30
C SER A 350 -20.34 9.76 23.79
N VAL A 351 -20.02 10.91 24.40
CA VAL A 351 -19.54 11.04 25.79
C VAL A 351 -20.59 10.56 26.82
N ASP A 352 -21.84 10.36 26.42
CA ASP A 352 -22.97 9.96 27.28
C ASP A 352 -22.92 8.49 27.79
N PHE A 353 -21.79 7.79 27.61
CA PHE A 353 -21.60 6.39 28.02
C PHE A 353 -20.51 6.16 29.08
N PHE A 354 -19.96 7.22 29.69
CA PHE A 354 -19.05 7.13 30.85
C PHE A 354 -19.69 7.61 32.15
#